data_AF-Q71I36-F1
#
_entry.id   AF-Q71I36-F1
#
_cell.length_a   1.000
_cell.length_b   1.000
_cell.length_c   1.000
_cell.angle_alpha   90.00
_cell.angle_beta   90.00
_cell.angle_gamma   90.00
#
_symmetry.space_group_name_H-M   'P 1'
#
loop_
_entity.id
_entity.type
_entity.pdbx_description
1 polymer ?
#
loop_
_entity_poly.entity_id
_entity_poly.type
_entity_poly.pdbx_seq_one_letter_code
_entity_poly.pdbx_strand_id
1 'polypeptide(L)' 'VRPYVDVTTQKVRLLFLGGSDRREWRLHFENDLTMTQIGGDDSFLRHPIDVKKLLIGPGERQQVIVDFAGYKEGDVVSL' A
#
# COMPACT_ATOMS: atom_id res chain seq x y z
N VAL A 1 11.88 -13.21 8.49
CA VAL A 1 12.62 -12.17 7.75
C VAL A 1 11.81 -10.88 7.82
N ARG A 2 12.44 -9.71 7.99
CA ARG A 2 11.79 -8.40 7.90
C ARG A 2 12.25 -7.72 6.60
N PRO A 3 11.47 -7.82 5.51
CA PRO A 3 11.85 -7.19 4.25
C PRO A 3 11.77 -5.68 4.38
N TYR A 4 12.66 -4.98 3.66
CA TYR A 4 12.65 -3.53 3.50
C TYR A 4 12.96 -3.19 2.05
N VAL A 5 12.61 -1.97 1.65
CA VAL A 5 12.90 -1.43 0.33
C VAL A 5 13.35 0.02 0.48
N ASP A 6 14.45 0.38 -0.18
CA ASP A 6 14.91 1.76 -0.23
C ASP A 6 14.05 2.54 -1.23
N VAL A 7 13.33 3.53 -0.73
CA VAL A 7 12.48 4.39 -1.55
C VAL A 7 13.29 5.58 -2.06
N THR A 8 13.61 5.57 -3.36
CA THR A 8 14.41 6.62 -4.01
C THR A 8 13.56 7.66 -4.75
N THR A 9 12.25 7.46 -4.83
CA THR A 9 11.29 8.32 -5.51
C THR A 9 10.25 8.87 -4.55
N GLN A 10 9.69 10.04 -4.86
CA GLN A 10 8.67 10.65 -4.00
C GLN A 10 7.39 9.80 -3.92
N LYS A 11 6.93 9.25 -5.05
CA LYS A 11 5.73 8.41 -5.09
C LYS A 11 6.10 7.00 -5.48
N VAL A 12 5.49 6.03 -4.79
CA VAL A 12 5.64 4.60 -5.10
C VAL A 12 4.26 4.00 -5.29
N ARG A 13 4.11 3.21 -6.36
CA ARG A 13 2.92 2.39 -6.59
C ARG A 13 3.15 1.00 -6.01
N LEU A 14 2.37 0.64 -5.01
CA LEU A 14 2.38 -0.69 -4.40
C LEU A 14 1.22 -1.50 -4.95
N LEU A 15 1.52 -2.71 -5.42
CA LEU A 15 0.55 -3.71 -5.84
C LEU A 15 0.54 -4.82 -4.80
N PHE A 16 -0.49 -4.83 -3.96
CA PHE A 16 -0.69 -5.88 -2.99
C PHE A 16 -1.44 -7.04 -3.62
N LEU A 17 -1.02 -8.26 -3.29
CA LEU A 17 -1.72 -9.50 -3.60
C LEU A 17 -1.99 -10.24 -2.30
N GLY A 18 -3.24 -10.62 -2.07
CA GLY A 18 -3.64 -11.50 -0.98
C GLY A 18 -3.18 -12.94 -1.21
N GLY A 19 -1.87 -13.19 -1.17
CA GLY A 19 -1.28 -14.51 -1.43
C GLY A 19 -1.37 -15.49 -0.25
N SER A 20 -2.25 -15.26 0.72
CA SER A 20 -2.46 -16.16 1.83
C SER A 20 -3.51 -17.23 1.47
N ASP A 21 -3.52 -18.36 2.17
CA ASP A 21 -4.54 -19.39 1.95
C ASP A 21 -5.92 -18.96 2.47
N ARG A 22 -5.99 -18.46 3.71
CA ARG A 22 -7.26 -18.10 4.38
C ARG A 22 -7.21 -16.81 5.22
N ARG A 23 -6.09 -16.09 5.21
CA ARG A 23 -5.89 -14.92 6.07
C ARG A 23 -6.22 -13.63 5.32
N GLU A 24 -7.12 -12.85 5.87
CA GLU A 24 -7.31 -11.46 5.47
C GLU A 24 -6.24 -10.56 6.10
N TRP A 25 -5.80 -9.54 5.36
CA TRP A 25 -4.86 -8.53 5.85
C TRP A 25 -5.54 -7.18 5.98
N ARG A 26 -5.29 -6.47 7.08
CA ARG A 26 -5.70 -5.08 7.29
C ARG A 26 -4.46 -4.21 7.34
N LEU A 27 -3.97 -3.84 6.15
CA LEU A 27 -2.71 -3.11 5.98
C LEU A 27 -2.88 -1.64 6.33
N HIS A 28 -1.93 -1.08 7.08
CA HIS A 28 -1.88 0.35 7.43
C HIS A 28 -0.48 0.72 7.91
N PHE A 29 0.03 1.86 7.47
CA PHE A 29 1.33 2.33 7.95
C PHE A 29 1.26 2.82 9.41
N GLU A 30 2.38 2.73 10.14
CA GLU A 30 2.49 3.02 11.59
C GLU A 30 2.06 4.44 12.01
N ASN A 31 1.91 5.38 11.09
CA ASN A 31 1.44 6.75 11.35
C ASN A 31 0.18 7.13 10.56
N ASP A 32 -0.65 6.16 10.20
CA ASP A 32 -1.85 6.38 9.37
C ASP A 32 -1.50 7.12 8.05
N LEU A 33 -0.31 6.84 7.50
CA LEU A 33 0.11 7.41 6.22
C LEU A 33 -0.92 7.05 5.15
N THR A 34 -1.44 8.07 4.49
CA THR A 34 -2.48 7.91 3.49
C THR A 34 -1.97 7.12 2.30
N MET A 35 -2.75 6.11 1.92
CA MET A 35 -2.61 5.38 0.68
C MET A 35 -3.71 5.86 -0.27
N THR A 36 -3.35 6.22 -1.49
CA THR A 36 -4.34 6.55 -2.53
C THR A 36 -4.60 5.31 -3.36
N GLN A 37 -5.73 4.64 -3.14
CA GLN A 37 -6.17 3.49 -3.92
C GLN A 37 -6.57 3.94 -5.32
N ILE A 38 -6.00 3.29 -6.33
CA ILE A 38 -6.22 3.63 -7.73
C ILE A 38 -6.85 2.48 -8.51
N GLY A 39 -6.78 1.25 -8.02
CA GLY A 39 -7.29 0.07 -8.71
C GLY A 39 -7.40 -1.13 -7.79
N GLY A 40 -8.20 -2.09 -8.23
CA GLY A 40 -8.34 -3.39 -7.59
C GLY A 40 -7.87 -4.49 -8.52
N ASP A 41 -8.66 -5.56 -8.55
CA ASP A 41 -8.40 -6.80 -9.25
C ASP A 41 -8.18 -6.63 -10.76
N ASP A 42 -9.16 -6.09 -11.47
CA ASP A 42 -9.16 -6.17 -12.93
C ASP A 42 -9.10 -4.80 -13.62
N SER A 43 -9.21 -3.71 -12.86
CA SER A 43 -9.17 -2.37 -13.44
C SER A 43 -8.76 -1.30 -12.43
N PHE A 44 -8.46 -0.11 -12.97
CA PHE A 44 -8.47 1.11 -12.18
C PHE A 44 -9.88 1.43 -11.68
N LEU A 45 -9.96 2.13 -10.57
CA LEU A 45 -11.18 2.74 -10.06
C LEU A 45 -11.58 3.92 -10.96
N ARG A 46 -12.85 4.35 -10.88
CA ARG A 46 -13.35 5.51 -11.64
C ARG A 46 -12.60 6.81 -11.27
N HIS A 47 -12.17 6.92 -10.02
CA HIS A 47 -11.33 7.98 -9.51
C HIS A 47 -10.51 7.44 -8.34
N PRO A 48 -9.37 8.07 -8.00
CA PRO A 48 -8.59 7.69 -6.82
C PRO A 48 -9.39 7.87 -5.52
N ILE A 49 -9.09 7.04 -4.52
CA ILE A 49 -9.72 7.09 -3.20
C ILE A 49 -8.63 7.05 -2.13
N ASP A 50 -8.62 8.04 -1.25
CA ASP A 50 -7.68 8.07 -0.13
C ASP A 50 -8.17 7.20 1.03
N VAL A 51 -7.31 6.28 1.46
CA VAL A 51 -7.56 5.33 2.54
C VAL A 51 -6.37 5.27 3.49
N LYS A 52 -6.63 5.08 4.78
CA LYS A 52 -5.59 4.83 5.78
C LYS A 52 -5.40 3.35 6.08
N LYS A 53 -6.42 2.54 5.78
CA LYS A 53 -6.47 1.11 6.03
C LYS A 53 -6.97 0.42 4.78
N LEU A 54 -6.33 -0.68 4.41
CA LEU A 54 -6.67 -1.46 3.23
C LEU A 54 -6.93 -2.91 3.66
N LEU A 55 -8.16 -3.38 3.47
CA LEU A 55 -8.52 -4.78 3.64
C LEU A 55 -8.19 -5.53 2.36
N ILE A 56 -7.54 -6.69 2.48
CA ILE A 56 -7.22 -7.57 1.36
C ILE A 56 -7.53 -9.01 1.74
N GLY A 57 -8.42 -9.63 0.99
CA GLY A 57 -8.75 -11.05 1.09
C GLY A 57 -7.83 -11.95 0.26
N PRO A 58 -7.87 -13.28 0.48
CA PRO A 58 -7.17 -14.24 -0.36
C PRO A 58 -7.53 -14.11 -1.85
N GLY A 59 -6.51 -14.06 -2.71
CA GLY A 59 -6.66 -13.94 -4.18
C GLY A 59 -6.93 -12.52 -4.70
N GLU A 60 -7.24 -11.57 -3.83
CA GLU A 60 -7.50 -10.18 -4.23
C GLU A 60 -6.21 -9.41 -4.52
N ARG A 61 -6.31 -8.43 -5.42
CA ARG A 61 -5.26 -7.44 -5.70
C ARG A 61 -5.75 -6.05 -5.39
N GLN A 62 -4.89 -5.26 -4.76
CA GLN A 62 -5.14 -3.85 -4.49
C GLN A 62 -3.95 -3.01 -4.91
N GLN A 63 -4.22 -1.89 -5.56
CA GLN A 63 -3.21 -1.03 -6.13
C GLN A 63 -3.32 0.35 -5.50
N VAL A 64 -2.25 0.78 -4.82
CA VAL A 64 -2.21 2.05 -4.13
C VAL A 64 -0.97 2.85 -4.53
N ILE A 65 -1.07 4.17 -4.47
CA ILE A 65 0.06 5.08 -4.52
C ILE A 65 0.29 5.61 -3.11
N VAL A 66 1.54 5.61 -2.68
CA VAL A 66 1.97 6.22 -1.41
C VAL A 66 2.93 7.35 -1.74
N ASP A 67 2.69 8.52 -1.15
CA ASP A 67 3.53 9.70 -1.29
C ASP A 67 4.45 9.86 -0.08
N PHE A 68 5.75 9.77 -0.33
CA PHE A 68 6.82 9.89 0.63
C PHE A 68 7.50 11.27 0.62
N ALA A 69 6.97 12.27 -0.08
CA ALA A 69 7.58 13.60 -0.18
C ALA A 69 7.82 14.30 1.18
N GLY A 70 7.10 13.90 2.24
CA GLY A 70 7.29 14.41 3.60
C GLY A 70 8.42 13.73 4.40
N TYR A 71 9.00 12.64 3.88
CA TYR A 71 10.05 11.87 4.55
C TYR A 71 11.44 12.27 4.04
N LYS A 72 12.44 12.13 4.92
CA LYS A 72 13.85 12.39 4.62
C LYS A 72 14.62 11.09 4.49
N GLU A 73 15.79 11.17 3.88
CA GLU A 73 16.72 10.04 3.83
C GLU A 73 17.02 9.54 5.26
N GLY A 74 16.94 8.22 5.45
CA GLY A 74 17.10 7.57 6.75
C GLY A 74 15.80 7.41 7.56
N ASP A 75 14.71 8.08 7.20
CA ASP A 75 13.41 7.82 7.81
C ASP A 75 12.91 6.42 7.40
N VAL A 76 12.34 5.69 8.36
CA VAL A 76 11.78 4.35 8.14
C VAL A 76 10.29 4.38 8.44
N VAL A 77 9.50 3.77 7.55
CA VAL A 77 8.05 3.62 7.71
C VAL A 77 7.68 2.16 7.62
N SER A 78 7.00 1.63 8.65
CA SER A 78 6.49 0.26 8.64
C SER A 78 5.02 0.20 8.21
N LEU A 79 4.66 -0.87 7.50
CA LEU A 79 3.33 -1.20 6.98
C LEU A 79 2.64 -2.28 7.83
#